data_AF-A0AAV5NK41-F1
#
_entry.id   AF-A0AAV5NK41-F1
#
_cell.length_a   1.000
_cell.length_b   1.000
_cell.length_c   1.000
_cell.angle_alpha   90.00
_cell.angle_beta   90.00
_cell.angle_gamma   90.00
#
_symmetry.space_group_name_H-M   'P 1'
#
loop_
_entity.id
_entity.type
_entity.pdbx_description
1 polymer ?
#
loop_
_entity_poly.entity_id
_entity_poly.type
_entity_poly.pdbx_seq_one_letter_code
_entity_poly.pdbx_strand_id
1 'polypeptide(L)'
;MSTEQEINLVCEPTNINVPQLLSYLFKTGWVESDTYPNHYTKGGTRGLVAIENTTGQAFIVEFVGDVPWSKIQSFEQFERDVSHLQ
;
A
#
# COMPACT_ATOMS: atom_id res chain seq x y z
N MET A 1 32.39 -27.20 -4.55
CA MET A 1 32.20 -27.10 -3.08
C MET A 1 33.05 -25.93 -2.62
N SER A 2 32.56 -24.82 -2.07
CA SER A 2 31.20 -24.37 -1.73
C SER A 2 31.12 -22.86 -1.95
N THR A 3 29.93 -22.42 -2.35
CA THR A 3 29.33 -21.10 -2.15
C THR A 3 29.35 -20.70 -0.68
N GLU A 4 29.36 -19.38 -0.41
CA GLU A 4 29.02 -18.65 0.85
C GLU A 4 30.11 -17.59 1.07
N GLN A 5 29.86 -16.29 0.85
CA GLN A 5 29.31 -15.30 1.79
C GLN A 5 29.65 -13.94 1.15
N GLU A 6 28.84 -12.89 1.06
CA GLU A 6 27.81 -12.36 1.94
C GLU A 6 26.86 -11.51 1.10
N ILE A 7 25.59 -11.86 1.12
CA ILE A 7 24.49 -11.00 0.67
C ILE A 7 24.29 -9.97 1.80
N ASN A 8 25.02 -8.86 1.75
CA ASN A 8 24.64 -7.64 2.49
C ASN A 8 23.83 -6.74 1.56
N LEU A 9 22.68 -7.25 1.10
CA LEU A 9 21.57 -6.39 0.70
C LEU A 9 20.91 -5.97 2.01
N VAL A 10 21.43 -4.87 2.58
CA VAL A 10 20.70 -4.06 3.54
C VAL A 10 19.31 -3.89 2.96
N CYS A 11 18.29 -4.43 3.64
CA CYS A 11 16.90 -4.24 3.29
C CYS A 11 16.60 -2.74 3.36
N GLU A 12 16.82 -2.01 2.27
CA GLU A 12 16.29 -0.67 2.14
C GLU A 12 14.78 -0.78 2.33
N PRO A 13 14.15 0.11 3.12
CA PRO A 13 12.70 0.13 3.20
C PRO A 13 12.21 0.45 1.80
N THR A 14 11.71 -0.56 1.09
CA THR A 14 11.13 -0.39 -0.24
C THR A 14 9.95 0.55 -0.05
N ASN A 15 10.14 1.83 -0.38
CA ASN A 15 9.02 2.76 -0.46
C ASN A 15 8.35 2.44 -1.79
N ILE A 16 7.10 1.99 -1.71
CA ILE A 16 6.32 1.73 -2.92
C ILE A 16 6.26 3.02 -3.75
N ASN A 17 6.49 2.89 -5.05
CA ASN A 17 6.35 4.03 -5.95
C ASN A 17 4.86 4.37 -6.09
N VAL A 18 4.45 5.53 -5.57
CA VAL A 18 3.05 5.96 -5.54
C VAL A 18 2.38 5.94 -6.94
N PRO A 19 2.99 6.47 -8.01
CA PRO A 19 2.43 6.31 -9.36
C PRO A 19 2.19 4.86 -9.80
N GLN A 20 3.09 3.94 -9.45
CA GLN A 20 2.91 2.50 -9.71
C GLN A 20 1.78 1.91 -8.87
N LEU A 21 1.68 2.30 -7.58
CA LEU A 21 0.59 1.89 -6.71
C LEU A 21 -0.76 2.38 -7.26
N LEU A 22 -0.88 3.65 -7.64
CA LEU A 22 -2.08 4.20 -8.26
C LEU A 22 -2.49 3.42 -9.51
N SER A 23 -1.53 3.15 -10.40
CA SER A 23 -1.76 2.35 -11.59
C SER A 23 -2.27 0.94 -11.26
N TYR A 24 -1.79 0.35 -10.16
CA TYR A 24 -2.23 -0.95 -9.67
C TYR A 24 -3.65 -0.90 -9.08
N LEU A 25 -3.93 0.09 -8.23
CA LEU A 25 -5.23 0.30 -7.60
C LEU A 25 -6.32 0.43 -8.67
N PHE A 26 -6.14 1.29 -9.67
CA PHE A 26 -7.10 1.46 -10.75
C PHE A 26 -7.30 0.18 -11.58
N LYS A 27 -6.22 -0.55 -11.88
CA LYS A 27 -6.30 -1.84 -12.59
C LYS A 27 -7.06 -2.91 -11.80
N THR A 28 -7.04 -2.84 -10.47
CA THR A 28 -7.65 -3.83 -9.59
C THR A 28 -9.01 -3.39 -9.03
N GLY A 29 -9.58 -2.31 -9.59
CA GLY A 29 -10.94 -1.86 -9.30
C GLY A 29 -11.08 -1.02 -8.03
N TRP A 30 -9.97 -0.50 -7.51
CA TRP A 30 -10.04 0.59 -6.54
C TRP A 30 -10.35 1.90 -7.26
N VAL A 31 -11.15 2.74 -6.60
CA VAL A 31 -11.58 4.05 -7.10
C VAL A 31 -11.28 5.10 -6.07
N GLU A 32 -10.92 6.31 -6.51
CA GLU A 32 -10.75 7.43 -5.60
C GLU A 32 -12.10 7.79 -4.96
N SER A 33 -12.07 8.15 -3.68
CA SER A 33 -13.24 8.60 -2.94
C SER A 33 -13.66 10.00 -3.41
N ASP A 34 -14.94 10.17 -3.74
CA ASP A 34 -15.52 11.48 -4.07
C ASP A 34 -15.49 12.46 -2.88
N THR A 35 -15.43 11.93 -1.65
CA THR A 35 -15.49 12.72 -0.41
C THR A 35 -14.09 13.02 0.13
N TYR A 36 -13.15 12.09 -0.01
CA TYR A 36 -11.82 12.17 0.60
C TYR A 36 -10.74 12.07 -0.47
N PRO A 37 -10.22 13.21 -0.95
CA PRO A 37 -9.14 13.22 -1.93
C PRO A 37 -7.95 12.38 -1.48
N ASN A 38 -7.30 11.70 -2.41
CA ASN A 38 -6.17 10.78 -2.18
C ASN A 38 -6.51 9.54 -1.33
N HIS A 39 -7.80 9.23 -1.12
CA HIS A 39 -8.23 7.97 -0.52
C HIS A 39 -8.89 7.11 -1.59
N TYR A 40 -8.57 5.82 -1.60
CA TYR A 40 -9.07 4.87 -2.59
C TYR A 40 -9.87 3.78 -1.88
N THR A 41 -11.04 3.45 -2.43
CA THR A 41 -11.94 2.39 -1.92
C THR A 41 -12.13 1.32 -2.97
N LYS A 42 -12.47 0.11 -2.52
CA LYS A 42 -12.89 -0.99 -3.39
C LYS A 42 -14.09 -1.69 -2.78
N GLY A 43 -15.12 -1.95 -3.59
CA GLY A 43 -16.31 -2.67 -3.15
C GLY A 43 -15.93 -4.02 -2.52
N GLY A 44 -16.52 -4.33 -1.36
CA GLY A 44 -16.24 -5.56 -0.62
C GLY A 44 -14.94 -5.55 0.20
N THR A 45 -14.27 -4.40 0.35
CA THR A 45 -13.12 -4.23 1.25
C THR A 45 -13.50 -3.28 2.40
N ARG A 46 -13.23 -3.66 3.65
CA ARG A 46 -13.53 -2.88 4.87
C ARG A 46 -12.51 -1.78 5.19
N GLY A 47 -11.76 -1.32 4.21
CA GLY A 47 -10.73 -0.29 4.42
C GLY A 47 -10.46 0.53 3.16
N LEU A 48 -9.57 1.50 3.32
CA LEU A 48 -9.16 2.48 2.34
C LEU A 48 -7.65 2.43 2.15
N VAL A 49 -7.19 2.79 0.95
CA VAL A 49 -5.80 3.17 0.73
C VAL A 49 -5.70 4.69 0.77
N ALA A 50 -4.93 5.24 1.69
CA ALA A 50 -4.66 6.67 1.79
C ALA A 50 -3.26 6.98 1.22
N ILE A 51 -3.17 7.99 0.36
CA ILE A 51 -1.90 8.47 -0.21
C ILE A 51 -1.55 9.84 0.36
N GLU A 52 -0.39 9.92 1.00
CA GLU A 52 0.18 11.17 1.49
C GLU A 52 1.12 11.76 0.43
N ASN A 53 0.61 12.70 -0.35
CA ASN A 53 1.36 13.30 -1.46
C ASN A 53 2.61 14.09 -1.04
N THR A 54 2.65 14.61 0.20
CA THR A 54 3.79 15.39 0.71
C THR A 54 5.01 14.52 0.95
N THR A 55 4.80 13.30 1.44
CA THR A 55 5.86 12.34 1.78
C THR A 55 6.04 11.26 0.71
N GLY A 56 5.08 11.14 -0.22
CA GLY A 56 5.04 10.06 -1.21
C GLY A 56 4.79 8.70 -0.57
N GLN A 57 4.07 8.67 0.56
CA GLN A 57 3.77 7.44 1.28
C GLN A 57 2.33 7.00 1.03
N ALA A 58 2.08 5.72 1.20
CA ALA A 58 0.75 5.15 1.10
C ALA A 58 0.48 4.23 2.30
N PHE A 59 -0.77 4.21 2.73
CA PHE A 59 -1.21 3.55 3.94
C PHE A 59 -2.52 2.81 3.71
N ILE A 60 -2.72 1.74 4.47
CA ILE A 60 -4.03 1.11 4.65
C ILE A 60 -4.65 1.66 5.93
N VAL A 61 -5.87 2.20 5.83
CA VAL A 61 -6.63 2.74 6.96
C VAL A 61 -8.02 2.10 6.98
N GLU A 62 -8.58 1.83 8.15
CA GLU A 62 -9.94 1.27 8.24
C GLU A 62 -10.99 2.37 7.99
N PHE A 63 -10.84 3.52 8.66
CA PHE A 63 -11.67 4.70 8.46
C PHE A 63 -10.82 5.98 8.28
N VAL A 64 -11.41 7.01 7.68
CA VAL A 64 -10.74 8.31 7.53
C VAL A 64 -10.62 8.99 8.90
N GLY A 65 -9.40 9.37 9.26
CA GLY A 65 -9.08 9.97 10.57
C GLY A 65 -8.52 8.97 11.59
N ASP A 66 -8.54 7.68 11.28
CA ASP A 66 -7.97 6.64 12.14
C ASP A 66 -6.44 6.55 12.02
N VAL A 67 -5.85 5.84 12.99
CA VAL A 67 -4.46 5.42 12.91
C VAL A 67 -4.30 4.42 11.76
N PRO A 68 -3.30 4.62 10.88
CA PRO A 68 -3.03 3.66 9.82
C PRO A 68 -2.78 2.26 10.33
N TRP A 69 -3.43 1.27 9.72
CA TRP A 69 -3.18 -0.14 9.99
C TRP A 69 -1.77 -0.50 9.55
N SER A 70 -1.42 -0.17 8.31
CA SER A 70 -0.10 -0.46 7.77
C SER A 70 0.37 0.60 6.78
N LYS A 71 1.68 0.83 6.77
CA LYS A 71 2.35 1.56 5.68
C LYS A 71 2.60 0.57 4.54
N ILE A 72 2.25 0.96 3.32
CA ILE A 72 2.43 0.13 2.13
C ILE A 72 3.89 0.23 1.68
N GLN A 73 4.59 -0.90 1.71
CA GLN A 73 6.01 -1.00 1.33
C GLN A 73 6.22 -1.85 0.07
N SER A 74 5.33 -2.80 -0.19
CA SER A 74 5.38 -3.61 -1.41
C SER A 74 3.99 -4.08 -1.83
N PHE A 75 3.84 -4.44 -3.10
CA PHE A 75 2.60 -5.04 -3.60
C PHE A 75 2.26 -6.36 -2.90
N GLU A 76 3.26 -7.17 -2.57
CA GLU A 76 3.05 -8.45 -1.89
C GLU A 76 2.50 -8.25 -0.46
N GLN A 77 3.06 -7.28 0.28
CA GLN A 77 2.54 -6.91 1.60
C GLN A 77 1.16 -6.29 1.49
N PHE A 78 0.93 -5.40 0.53
CA PHE A 78 -0.37 -4.82 0.26
C PHE A 78 -1.47 -5.88 0.04
N GLU A 79 -1.21 -6.85 -0.84
CA GLU A 79 -2.20 -7.90 -1.15
C GLU A 79 -2.51 -8.78 0.06
N ARG A 80 -1.50 -9.10 0.88
CA ARG A 80 -1.72 -9.83 2.14
C ARG A 80 -2.59 -9.01 3.09
N ASP A 81 -2.29 -7.74 3.27
CA ASP A 81 -3.02 -6.89 4.22
C ASP A 81 -4.48 -6.68 3.77
N VAL A 82 -4.70 -6.40 2.48
CA VAL A 82 -6.05 -6.25 1.92
C VAL A 82 -6.87 -7.53 2.02
N SER A 83 -6.25 -8.71 1.90
CA SER A 83 -6.97 -9.99 2.06
C SER A 83 -7.57 -10.17 3.46
N HIS A 84 -7.00 -9.52 4.49
CA HIS A 84 -7.56 -9.52 5.85
C HIS A 84 -8.73 -8.55 6.03
N LEU A 85 -9.00 -7.68 5.04
CA LEU A 85 -10.06 -6.67 5.07
C LEU A 85 -11.32 -7.06 4.30
N GLN A 86 -11.36 -8.25 3.68
CA GLN A 86 -12.48 -8.76 2.88
C GLN A 86 -13.48 -9.58 3.71
#